data_AF-A0A3S3EXX9-F1
#
_entry.id   AF-A0A3S3EXX9-F1
#
_cell.length_a   1.000
_cell.length_b   1.000
_cell.length_c   1.000
_cell.angle_alpha   90.00
_cell.angle_beta   90.00
_cell.angle_gamma   90.00
#
_symmetry.space_group_name_H-M   'P 1'
#
loop_
_entity.id
_entity.type
_entity.pdbx_description
1 polymer ?
#
loop_
_entity_poly.entity_id
_entity_poly.type
_entity_poly.pdbx_seq_one_letter_code
_entity_poly.pdbx_strand_id
1 'polypeptide(L)'
;MPSASSAIVGALLWGLAMAASTFLNLYYWETPDSARFVVLLYALGGALAFSVGLTFAALVSRGRHWETALAAAFVCLLGATLAFTGGLFALQYRSYYAEWHAPAFTRTWASEFVFTVLAALYQFVVLGVRLYFPFGFAVLAAASIWFARRRR
;
A
#
# COMPACT_ATOMS: atom_id res chain seq x y z
N MET A 1 20.21 -6.32 -5.02
CA MET A 1 19.30 -5.55 -4.14
C MET A 1 19.39 -4.09 -4.56
N PRO A 2 18.32 -3.27 -4.48
CA PRO A 2 18.44 -1.83 -4.73
C PRO A 2 19.46 -1.22 -3.75
N SER A 3 20.25 -0.24 -4.20
CA SER A 3 21.11 0.53 -3.29
C SER A 3 20.26 1.33 -2.30
N ALA A 4 20.81 1.67 -1.13
CA ALA A 4 20.09 2.43 -0.11
C ALA A 4 19.49 3.75 -0.67
N SER A 5 20.26 4.48 -1.48
CA SER A 5 19.77 5.72 -2.12
C SER A 5 18.64 5.46 -3.10
N SER A 6 18.70 4.37 -3.88
CA SER A 6 17.60 3.99 -4.79
C SER A 6 16.34 3.57 -4.04
N ALA A 7 16.50 2.91 -2.89
CA ALA A 7 15.38 2.52 -2.04
C ALA A 7 14.69 3.75 -1.43
N ILE A 8 15.47 4.70 -0.90
CA ILE A 8 14.94 5.93 -0.29
C ILE A 8 14.24 6.80 -1.34
N VAL A 9 14.91 7.10 -2.45
CA VAL A 9 14.33 7.94 -3.51
C VAL A 9 13.09 7.26 -4.10
N GLY A 10 13.17 5.96 -4.36
CA GLY A 10 12.03 5.21 -4.88
C GLY A 10 10.86 5.14 -3.91
N ALA A 11 11.10 5.00 -2.60
CA ALA A 11 10.06 5.07 -1.57
C ALA A 11 9.37 6.43 -1.54
N LEU A 12 10.14 7.53 -1.60
CA LEU A 12 9.59 8.88 -1.66
C LEU A 12 8.75 9.11 -2.91
N LEU A 13 9.28 8.75 -4.10
CA LEU A 13 8.56 8.91 -5.37
C LEU A 13 7.30 8.04 -5.42
N TRP A 14 7.36 6.81 -4.91
CA TRP A 14 6.22 5.92 -4.88
C TRP A 14 5.15 6.41 -3.90
N GLY A 15 5.54 6.84 -2.70
CA GLY A 15 4.64 7.49 -1.75
C GLY A 15 3.96 8.72 -2.33
N LEU A 16 4.72 9.62 -2.97
CA LEU A 16 4.17 10.80 -3.66
C LEU A 16 3.21 10.43 -4.79
N ALA A 17 3.50 9.39 -5.55
CA ALA A 17 2.60 8.91 -6.61
C ALA A 17 1.27 8.37 -6.05
N MET A 18 1.31 7.59 -4.96
CA MET A 18 0.09 7.11 -4.29
C MET A 18 -0.70 8.26 -3.66
N ALA A 19 0.01 9.24 -3.07
CA ALA A 19 -0.58 10.46 -2.53
C ALA A 19 -1.31 11.26 -3.63
N ALA A 20 -0.65 11.48 -4.77
CA ALA A 20 -1.22 12.19 -5.90
C ALA A 20 -2.45 11.47 -6.48
N SER A 21 -2.38 10.15 -6.66
CA SER A 21 -3.52 9.34 -7.12
C SER A 21 -4.73 9.49 -6.19
N THR A 22 -4.48 9.45 -4.89
CA THR A 22 -5.52 9.57 -3.86
C THR A 22 -6.09 10.98 -3.82
N PHE A 23 -5.23 12.00 -3.85
CA PHE A 23 -5.63 13.39 -3.85
C PHE A 23 -6.52 13.72 -5.05
N LEU A 24 -6.17 13.27 -6.25
CA LEU A 24 -6.97 13.51 -7.46
C LEU A 24 -8.35 12.83 -7.40
N ASN A 25 -8.49 11.72 -6.69
CA ASN A 25 -9.77 11.06 -6.46
C ASN A 25 -10.62 11.74 -5.36
N LEU A 26 -9.97 12.44 -4.41
CA LEU A 26 -10.63 13.05 -3.25
C LEU A 26 -10.72 14.57 -3.30
N TYR A 27 -10.20 15.23 -4.35
CA TYR A 27 -10.10 16.69 -4.41
C TYR A 27 -11.45 17.40 -4.30
N TYR A 28 -12.54 16.75 -4.70
CA TYR A 28 -13.90 17.30 -4.62
C TYR A 28 -14.70 16.81 -3.40
N TRP A 29 -14.05 16.12 -2.44
CA TRP A 29 -14.73 15.54 -1.28
C TRP A 29 -14.96 16.55 -0.16
N GLU A 30 -16.03 16.37 0.61
CA GLU A 30 -16.64 17.45 1.42
C GLU A 30 -15.73 18.05 2.51
N THR A 31 -14.78 17.31 3.08
CA THR A 31 -13.93 17.78 4.18
C THR A 31 -12.43 17.74 3.83
N PRO A 32 -11.76 18.91 3.71
CA PRO A 32 -10.33 18.98 3.39
C PRO A 32 -9.43 18.21 4.37
N ASP A 33 -9.78 18.19 5.65
CA ASP A 33 -8.98 17.52 6.69
C ASP A 33 -9.02 16.00 6.58
N SER A 34 -10.20 15.43 6.33
CA SER A 34 -10.34 13.98 6.10
C SER A 34 -9.61 13.56 4.82
N ALA A 35 -9.69 14.37 3.76
CA ALA A 35 -8.96 14.11 2.52
C ALA A 35 -7.44 14.11 2.75
N ARG A 36 -6.89 15.09 3.49
CA ARG A 36 -5.47 15.15 3.84
C ARG A 36 -5.00 13.92 4.62
N PHE A 37 -5.79 13.47 5.60
CA PHE A 37 -5.47 12.28 6.37
C PHE A 37 -5.38 11.04 5.47
N VAL A 38 -6.36 10.83 4.59
CA VAL A 38 -6.37 9.68 3.67
C VAL A 38 -5.20 9.76 2.68
N VAL A 39 -4.89 10.95 2.15
CA VAL A 39 -3.73 11.15 1.26
C VAL A 39 -2.42 10.79 1.96
N LEU A 40 -2.23 11.22 3.22
CA LEU A 40 -1.03 10.88 4.00
C LEU A 40 -0.93 9.38 4.29
N LEU A 41 -2.06 8.74 4.58
CA LEU A 41 -2.13 7.29 4.81
C LEU A 41 -1.67 6.51 3.57
N TYR A 42 -2.11 6.92 2.37
CA TYR A 42 -1.67 6.31 1.10
C TYR A 42 -0.22 6.64 0.76
N ALA A 43 0.24 7.86 1.10
CA ALA A 43 1.64 8.24 0.92
C ALA A 43 2.57 7.35 1.74
N LEU A 44 2.25 7.16 3.02
CA LEU A 44 3.04 6.32 3.94
C LEU A 44 2.97 4.85 3.56
N GLY A 45 1.77 4.34 3.25
CA GLY A 45 1.58 2.97 2.79
C GLY A 45 2.39 2.66 1.53
N GLY A 46 2.38 3.58 0.55
CA GLY A 46 3.23 3.52 -0.62
C GLY A 46 4.72 3.52 -0.26
N ALA A 47 5.19 4.51 0.51
CA ALA A 47 6.60 4.65 0.82
C ALA A 47 7.19 3.39 1.49
N LEU A 48 6.46 2.78 2.42
CA LEU A 48 6.85 1.52 3.07
C LEU A 48 6.83 0.35 2.09
N ALA A 49 5.84 0.30 1.20
CA ALA A 49 5.65 -0.79 0.26
C ALA A 49 6.74 -0.89 -0.81
N PHE A 50 7.31 0.23 -1.27
CA PHE A 50 8.22 0.22 -2.41
C PHE A 50 9.44 -0.69 -2.21
N SER A 51 10.14 -0.52 -1.09
CA SER A 51 11.36 -1.28 -0.79
C SER A 51 11.06 -2.77 -0.60
N VAL A 52 9.94 -3.08 0.07
CA VAL A 52 9.50 -4.45 0.32
C VAL A 52 9.07 -5.14 -0.98
N GLY A 53 8.25 -4.46 -1.78
CA GLY A 53 7.76 -4.96 -3.06
C GLY A 53 8.89 -5.23 -4.06
N LEU A 54 9.85 -4.31 -4.19
CA LEU A 54 11.02 -4.53 -5.05
C LEU A 54 11.93 -5.65 -4.56
N THR A 55 12.07 -5.81 -3.24
CA THR A 55 12.88 -6.90 -2.67
C THR A 55 12.24 -8.24 -2.98
N PHE A 56 10.94 -8.39 -2.79
CA PHE A 56 10.23 -9.63 -3.15
C PHE A 56 10.23 -9.87 -4.66
N ALA A 57 9.95 -8.85 -5.47
CA ALA A 57 10.04 -8.97 -6.93
C ALA A 57 11.43 -9.43 -7.36
N ALA A 58 12.47 -8.91 -6.70
CA ALA A 58 13.85 -9.25 -6.97
C ALA A 58 14.21 -10.68 -6.61
N LEU A 59 13.64 -11.22 -5.53
CA LEU A 59 13.81 -12.61 -5.09
C LEU A 59 13.07 -13.58 -6.02
N VAL A 60 11.81 -13.28 -6.34
CA VAL A 60 10.94 -14.14 -7.17
C VAL A 60 11.45 -14.25 -8.61
N SER A 61 12.01 -13.17 -9.16
CA SER A 61 12.46 -13.13 -10.57
C SER A 61 13.97 -13.40 -10.77
N ARG A 62 14.69 -13.94 -9.79
CA ARG A 62 16.14 -14.22 -9.94
C ARG A 62 16.39 -15.22 -11.06
N GLY A 63 17.24 -14.85 -12.02
CA GLY A 63 17.63 -15.70 -13.15
C GLY A 63 16.48 -16.01 -14.12
N ARG A 64 15.39 -15.24 -14.07
CA ARG A 64 14.22 -15.44 -14.94
C ARG A 64 14.20 -14.44 -16.09
N HIS A 65 13.49 -14.79 -17.17
CA HIS A 65 13.24 -13.91 -18.30
C HIS A 65 12.43 -12.66 -17.92
N TRP A 66 12.47 -11.66 -18.80
CA TRP A 66 11.91 -10.32 -18.53
C TRP A 66 10.40 -10.34 -18.26
N GLU A 67 9.63 -11.25 -18.88
CA GLU A 67 8.19 -11.41 -18.67
C GLU A 67 7.90 -11.81 -17.22
N THR A 68 8.69 -12.74 -16.67
CA THR A 68 8.58 -13.15 -15.27
C THR A 68 9.02 -12.03 -14.32
N ALA A 69 10.04 -11.25 -14.69
CA ALA A 69 10.46 -10.09 -13.91
C ALA A 69 9.38 -9.00 -13.88
N LEU A 70 8.67 -8.78 -15.00
CA LEU A 70 7.54 -7.85 -15.08
C LEU A 70 6.40 -8.30 -14.16
N ALA A 71 5.97 -9.56 -14.28
CA ALA A 71 4.89 -10.12 -13.46
C ALA A 71 5.24 -10.09 -11.97
N ALA A 72 6.47 -10.46 -11.61
CA ALA A 72 6.95 -10.41 -10.24
C ALA A 72 6.93 -8.98 -9.68
N ALA A 73 7.42 -7.99 -10.45
CA ALA A 73 7.37 -6.60 -10.04
C ALA A 73 5.93 -6.12 -9.82
N PHE A 74 5.04 -6.40 -10.78
CA PHE A 74 3.65 -5.99 -10.71
C PHE A 74 2.94 -6.57 -9.48
N VAL A 75 3.01 -7.89 -9.30
CA VAL A 75 2.32 -8.58 -8.20
C VAL A 75 2.92 -8.19 -6.84
N CYS A 76 4.25 -8.14 -6.71
CA CYS A 76 4.87 -7.81 -5.43
C CYS A 76 4.69 -6.34 -5.04
N LEU A 77 4.79 -5.40 -5.97
CA LEU A 77 4.54 -3.98 -5.68
C LEU A 77 3.05 -3.73 -5.37
N LEU A 78 2.13 -4.32 -6.14
CA LEU A 78 0.70 -4.24 -5.86
C LEU A 78 0.39 -4.82 -4.47
N GLY A 79 0.81 -6.06 -4.23
CA GLY A 79 0.56 -6.77 -2.98
C GLY A 79 1.14 -6.02 -1.78
N ALA A 80 2.38 -5.55 -1.85
CA ALA A 80 2.99 -4.75 -0.78
C ALA A 80 2.22 -3.43 -0.56
N THR A 81 1.86 -2.71 -1.63
CA THR A 81 1.15 -1.43 -1.52
C THR A 81 -0.21 -1.59 -0.86
N LEU A 82 -0.96 -2.63 -1.25
CA LEU A 82 -2.24 -2.96 -0.62
C LEU A 82 -2.07 -3.42 0.83
N ALA A 83 -1.08 -4.26 1.12
CA ALA A 83 -0.84 -4.76 2.46
C ALA A 83 -0.44 -3.65 3.45
N PHE A 84 0.50 -2.78 3.08
CA PHE A 84 0.92 -1.69 3.96
C PHE A 84 -0.18 -0.65 4.14
N THR A 85 -0.84 -0.23 3.06
CA THR A 85 -1.89 0.79 3.15
C THR A 85 -3.12 0.26 3.88
N GLY A 86 -3.57 -0.95 3.55
CA GLY A 86 -4.67 -1.62 4.24
C GLY A 86 -4.34 -1.92 5.69
N GLY A 87 -3.10 -2.30 6.00
CA GLY A 87 -2.62 -2.48 7.36
C GLY A 87 -2.64 -1.19 8.18
N LEU A 88 -2.12 -0.09 7.63
CA LEU A 88 -2.20 1.24 8.28
C LEU A 88 -3.65 1.67 8.51
N PHE A 89 -4.51 1.46 7.51
CA PHE A 89 -5.95 1.70 7.64
C PHE A 89 -6.56 0.86 8.76
N ALA A 90 -6.27 -0.44 8.82
CA ALA A 90 -6.78 -1.33 9.85
C ALA A 90 -6.29 -0.97 11.25
N LEU A 91 -5.04 -0.52 11.40
CA LEU A 91 -4.50 -0.01 12.67
C LEU A 91 -5.23 1.24 13.11
N GLN A 92 -5.45 2.21 12.21
CA GLN A 92 -6.19 3.42 12.53
C GLN A 92 -7.65 3.11 12.88
N TYR A 93 -8.30 2.25 12.10
CA TYR A 93 -9.66 1.81 12.34
C TYR A 93 -9.79 1.13 13.71
N ARG A 94 -8.88 0.21 14.03
CA ARG A 94 -8.86 -0.45 15.35
C ARG A 94 -8.55 0.52 16.49
N SER A 95 -7.71 1.53 16.26
CA SER A 95 -7.43 2.57 17.25
C SER A 95 -8.67 3.42 17.53
N TYR A 96 -9.40 3.82 16.48
CA TYR A 96 -10.65 4.56 16.61
C TYR A 96 -11.65 3.76 17.44
N TYR A 97 -11.86 2.48 17.11
CA TYR A 97 -12.84 1.66 17.84
C TYR A 97 -12.37 1.15 19.21
N ALA A 98 -11.16 1.49 19.68
CA ALA A 98 -10.57 0.84 20.85
C ALA A 98 -11.36 1.03 22.15
N GLU A 99 -12.06 2.16 22.32
CA GLU A 99 -12.80 2.49 23.54
C GLU A 99 -14.07 1.65 23.74
N TRP A 100 -14.60 1.04 22.69
CA TRP A 100 -15.78 0.17 22.75
C TRP A 100 -15.42 -1.32 22.91
N HIS A 101 -14.13 -1.63 23.08
CA HIS A 101 -13.65 -3.01 23.18
C HIS A 101 -13.25 -3.38 24.61
N ALA A 102 -13.26 -4.68 24.89
CA ALA A 102 -12.79 -5.22 26.16
C ALA A 102 -11.31 -4.85 26.44
N PRO A 103 -10.87 -4.91 27.72
CA PRO A 103 -9.47 -4.68 28.05
C PRO A 103 -8.52 -5.59 27.27
N ALA A 104 -7.36 -5.04 26.92
CA ALA A 104 -6.33 -5.75 26.16
C ALA A 104 -5.93 -7.07 26.85
N PHE A 105 -5.55 -8.06 26.05
CA PHE A 105 -5.11 -9.38 26.50
C PHE A 105 -6.19 -10.24 27.18
N THR A 106 -7.47 -9.90 27.01
CA THR A 106 -8.59 -10.80 27.33
C THR A 106 -8.98 -11.64 26.10
N ARG A 107 -9.65 -12.77 26.31
CA ARG A 107 -10.16 -13.60 25.20
C ARG A 107 -11.16 -12.84 24.34
N THR A 108 -12.04 -12.06 24.96
CA THR A 108 -13.02 -11.21 24.27
C THR A 108 -12.33 -10.17 23.40
N TRP A 109 -11.34 -9.45 23.93
CA TRP A 109 -10.54 -8.49 23.17
C TRP A 109 -9.85 -9.12 21.96
N ALA A 110 -9.34 -10.35 22.10
CA ALA A 110 -8.68 -11.04 20.99
C ALA A 110 -9.67 -11.31 19.84
N SER A 111 -10.87 -11.79 20.15
CA SER A 111 -11.93 -11.98 19.15
C SER A 111 -12.33 -10.65 18.49
N GLU A 112 -12.59 -9.63 19.30
CA GLU A 112 -12.94 -8.29 18.85
C GLU A 112 -11.87 -7.65 17.94
N PHE A 113 -10.59 -7.79 18.31
CA PHE A 113 -9.46 -7.32 17.52
C PHE A 113 -9.43 -7.98 16.14
N VAL A 114 -9.57 -9.32 16.08
CA VAL A 114 -9.58 -10.06 14.81
C VAL A 114 -10.74 -9.59 13.93
N PHE A 115 -11.96 -9.53 14.45
CA PHE A 115 -13.12 -9.14 13.63
C PHE A 115 -13.05 -7.68 13.18
N THR A 116 -12.56 -6.77 14.01
CA THR A 116 -12.39 -5.35 13.66
C THR A 116 -11.34 -5.18 12.57
N VAL A 117 -10.20 -5.87 12.68
CA VAL A 117 -9.15 -5.82 11.65
C VAL A 117 -9.66 -6.41 10.33
N LEU A 118 -10.35 -7.55 10.36
CA LEU A 118 -10.92 -8.15 9.16
C LEU A 118 -11.97 -7.26 8.49
N ALA A 119 -12.85 -6.63 9.28
CA ALA A 119 -13.83 -5.68 8.77
C ALA A 119 -13.16 -4.47 8.12
N ALA A 120 -12.13 -3.92 8.75
CA ALA A 120 -11.36 -2.80 8.20
C ALA A 120 -10.66 -3.18 6.89
N LEU A 121 -10.02 -4.35 6.82
CA LEU A 121 -9.39 -4.83 5.59
C LEU A 121 -10.42 -5.04 4.47
N TYR A 122 -11.59 -5.59 4.78
CA TYR A 122 -12.69 -5.72 3.82
C TYR A 122 -13.14 -4.36 3.28
N GLN A 123 -13.38 -3.38 4.17
CA GLN A 123 -13.74 -2.02 3.78
C GLN A 123 -12.67 -1.36 2.91
N PHE A 124 -11.38 -1.53 3.25
CA PHE A 124 -10.28 -1.02 2.45
C PHE A 124 -10.26 -1.64 1.04
N VAL A 125 -10.49 -2.95 0.92
CA VAL A 125 -10.54 -3.61 -0.39
C VAL A 125 -11.68 -3.05 -1.24
N VAL A 126 -12.88 -2.88 -0.67
CA VAL A 126 -14.07 -2.41 -1.41
C VAL A 126 -14.00 -0.93 -1.75
N LEU A 127 -13.58 -0.08 -0.80
CA LEU A 127 -13.68 1.38 -0.91
C LEU A 127 -12.35 2.08 -1.14
N GLY A 128 -11.26 1.50 -0.64
CA GLY A 128 -9.93 2.10 -0.69
C GLY A 128 -9.17 1.78 -1.98
N VAL A 129 -9.26 0.56 -2.50
CA VAL A 129 -8.49 0.14 -3.68
C VAL A 129 -8.77 1.02 -4.90
N ARG A 130 -10.01 1.50 -5.08
CA ARG A 130 -10.38 2.39 -6.17
C ARG A 130 -9.59 3.70 -6.20
N LEU A 131 -9.09 4.19 -5.06
CA LEU A 131 -8.31 5.44 -4.98
C LEU A 131 -6.93 5.34 -5.66
N TYR A 132 -6.48 4.13 -5.98
CA TYR A 132 -5.30 3.90 -6.83
C TYR A 132 -5.59 4.04 -8.33
N PHE A 133 -6.86 4.09 -8.74
CA PHE A 133 -7.21 4.17 -10.15
C PHE A 133 -7.53 5.61 -10.58
N PRO A 134 -7.20 5.99 -11.83
CA PRO A 134 -6.35 5.25 -12.77
C PRO A 134 -4.84 5.48 -12.51
N PHE A 135 -4.47 6.53 -11.79
CA PHE A 135 -3.10 7.06 -11.78
C PHE A 135 -2.11 6.15 -11.05
N GLY A 136 -2.42 5.70 -9.84
CA GLY A 136 -1.57 4.76 -9.09
C GLY A 136 -1.35 3.45 -9.86
N PHE A 137 -2.37 2.95 -10.56
CA PHE A 137 -2.27 1.77 -11.42
C PHE A 137 -1.34 2.00 -12.62
N ALA A 138 -1.41 3.17 -13.27
CA ALA A 138 -0.50 3.53 -14.36
C ALA A 138 0.96 3.60 -13.88
N VAL A 139 1.20 4.18 -12.69
CA VAL A 139 2.53 4.23 -12.08
C VAL A 139 3.04 2.83 -11.72
N LEU A 140 2.17 1.92 -11.27
CA LEU A 140 2.50 0.52 -11.06
C LEU A 140 2.94 -0.20 -12.33
N ALA A 141 2.21 -0.02 -13.43
CA ALA A 141 2.61 -0.58 -14.72
C ALA A 141 3.98 -0.03 -15.16
N ALA A 142 4.18 1.29 -15.07
CA ALA A 142 5.44 1.94 -15.42
C ALA A 142 6.63 1.44 -14.58
N ALA A 143 6.47 1.35 -13.26
CA ALA A 143 7.50 0.84 -12.35
C ALA A 143 7.82 -0.63 -12.62
N SER A 144 6.82 -1.44 -12.93
CA SER A 144 6.99 -2.86 -13.26
C SER A 144 7.79 -3.04 -14.56
N ILE A 145 7.48 -2.25 -15.59
CA ILE A 145 8.22 -2.24 -16.86
C ILE A 145 9.66 -1.79 -16.64
N TRP A 146 9.86 -0.71 -15.88
CA TRP A 146 11.20 -0.22 -15.52
C TRP A 146 12.03 -1.29 -14.81
N PHE A 147 11.44 -2.00 -13.85
CA PHE A 147 12.11 -3.06 -13.11
C PHE A 147 12.54 -4.21 -14.03
N ALA A 148 11.63 -4.67 -14.89
CA ALA A 148 11.89 -5.76 -15.83
C ALA A 148 12.99 -5.40 -16.84
N ARG A 149 13.01 -4.15 -17.34
CA ARG A 149 14.01 -3.67 -18.28
C ARG A 149 15.42 -3.62 -17.69
N ARG A 150 15.56 -3.36 -16.39
CA ARG A 150 16.87 -3.37 -15.69
C ARG A 150 17.46 -4.78 -15.52
N ARG A 151 16.68 -5.82 -15.82
CA ARG A 151 17.09 -7.24 -15.70
C ARG A 151 17.26 -7.95 -17.06
N ARG A 152 17.09 -7.22 -18.15
CA ARG A 152 17.58 -7.64 -19.47
C ARG A 152 19.08 -7.38 -19.54
#